data_AF-A0A1V4PE53-F1
#
_entry.id   AF-A0A1V4PE53-F1
#
_cell.length_a   1.000
_cell.length_b   1.000
_cell.length_c   1.000
_cell.angle_alpha   90.00
_cell.angle_beta   90.00
_cell.angle_gamma   90.00
#
_symmetry.space_group_name_H-M   'P 1'
#
loop_
_entity.id
_entity.type
_entity.pdbx_description
1 polymer ?
#
loop_
_entity_poly.entity_id
_entity_poly.type
_entity_poly.pdbx_seq_one_letter_code
_entity_poly.pdbx_strand_id
1 'polypeptide(L)'
;MYLTCPAGRINPMPAKTQIDTDATGTGLAASAQSRSTAIAGTDITLPQGLYVSATNALAAGLVAARLADLSVRVTAGAATAQTSVATYEATEQANAASLRT
;
A
#
# COMPACT_ATOMS: atom_id res chain seq x y z
N MET A 1 -43.36 6.87 25.54
CA MET A 1 -43.79 8.14 24.91
C MET A 1 -43.13 8.18 23.54
N TYR A 2 -43.87 7.82 22.49
CA TYR A 2 -43.34 7.73 21.13
C TYR A 2 -43.32 9.11 20.48
N LEU A 3 -42.14 9.66 20.21
CA LEU A 3 -41.99 10.84 19.34
C LEU A 3 -42.03 10.35 17.89
N THR A 4 -43.18 10.51 17.23
CA THR A 4 -43.32 10.37 15.78
C THR A 4 -42.97 11.69 15.10
N CYS A 5 -41.84 11.73 14.39
CA CYS A 5 -41.56 12.79 13.41
C CYS A 5 -42.13 12.35 12.05
N PRO A 6 -42.88 13.21 11.32
CA PRO A 6 -43.53 12.85 10.05
C PRO A 6 -42.64 13.01 8.81
N ALA A 7 -41.31 13.20 8.98
CA ALA A 7 -40.38 13.19 7.86
C ALA A 7 -39.87 11.77 7.65
N GLY A 8 -40.05 11.27 6.42
CA GLY A 8 -39.85 9.87 6.02
C GLY A 8 -38.65 9.16 6.64
N ARG A 9 -38.86 7.86 6.90
CA ARG A 9 -37.86 6.87 7.31
C ARG A 9 -36.47 7.29 6.86
N ILE A 10 -35.69 7.89 7.76
CA ILE A 10 -34.27 8.14 7.54
C ILE A 10 -33.67 6.74 7.50
N ASN A 11 -33.53 6.18 6.30
CA ASN A 11 -32.69 5.01 6.12
C ASN A 11 -31.32 5.44 6.65
N PRO A 12 -30.81 4.82 7.73
CA PRO A 12 -29.50 5.20 8.22
C PRO A 12 -28.53 4.95 7.06
N MET A 13 -27.89 6.02 6.58
CA MET A 13 -26.82 5.89 5.60
C MET A 13 -25.74 4.99 6.23
N PRO A 14 -25.17 4.03 5.49
CA PRO A 14 -23.97 3.34 5.96
C PRO A 14 -22.97 4.40 6.39
N ALA A 15 -22.38 4.26 7.58
CA ALA A 15 -21.24 5.09 7.95
C ALA A 15 -20.11 4.71 7.00
N LYS A 16 -20.01 5.42 5.87
CA LYS A 16 -18.82 5.44 5.05
C LYS A 16 -18.06 6.67 5.46
N THR A 17 -16.83 6.47 5.91
CA THR A 17 -15.86 7.56 5.89
C THR A 17 -15.74 8.06 4.45
N GLN A 18 -15.38 9.32 4.24
CA GLN A 18 -15.20 9.90 2.89
C GLN A 18 -14.00 9.29 2.14
N ILE A 19 -13.40 8.21 2.65
CA ILE A 19 -12.26 7.53 2.07
C ILE A 19 -12.76 6.47 1.11
N ASP A 20 -12.40 6.63 -0.15
CA ASP A 20 -12.57 5.60 -1.17
C ASP A 20 -11.48 4.53 -0.97
N THR A 21 -11.84 3.47 -0.26
CA THR A 21 -10.95 2.36 0.11
C THR A 21 -10.51 1.55 -1.11
N ASP A 22 -11.36 1.43 -2.13
CA ASP A 22 -11.05 0.77 -3.40
C ASP A 22 -10.02 1.58 -4.20
N ALA A 23 -10.24 2.89 -4.36
CA ALA A 23 -9.29 3.78 -5.02
C ALA A 23 -7.96 3.84 -4.26
N THR A 24 -8.00 3.85 -2.93
CA THR A 24 -6.80 3.85 -2.08
C THR A 24 -6.00 2.55 -2.24
N GLY A 25 -6.67 1.39 -2.19
CA GLY A 25 -6.02 0.09 -2.39
C GLY A 25 -5.39 -0.04 -3.78
N THR A 26 -6.09 0.43 -4.81
CA THR A 26 -5.60 0.47 -6.19
C THR A 26 -4.39 1.41 -6.33
N GLY A 27 -4.44 2.60 -5.74
CA GLY A 27 -3.34 3.56 -5.74
C GLY A 27 -2.08 3.05 -5.01
N LEU A 28 -2.27 2.28 -3.93
CA LEU A 28 -1.19 1.59 -3.23
C LEU A 28 -0.53 0.53 -4.11
N ALA A 29 -1.33 -0.28 -4.84
CA ALA A 29 -0.81 -1.28 -5.77
C ALA A 29 0.03 -0.63 -6.87
N ALA A 30 -0.53 0.41 -7.52
CA ALA A 30 0.15 1.15 -8.58
C ALA A 30 1.44 1.82 -8.10
N SER A 31 1.42 2.40 -6.89
CA SER A 31 2.62 3.00 -6.29
C SER A 31 3.71 1.97 -5.99
N ALA A 32 3.34 0.78 -5.51
CA ALA A 32 4.27 -0.31 -5.27
C ALA A 32 4.90 -0.79 -6.58
N GLN A 33 4.09 -0.96 -7.63
CA GLN A 33 4.57 -1.33 -8.96
C GLN A 33 5.53 -0.29 -9.52
N SER A 34 5.17 1.00 -9.45
CA SER A 34 6.05 2.10 -9.89
C SER A 34 7.40 2.09 -9.18
N ARG A 35 7.41 1.90 -7.86
CA ARG A 35 8.64 1.79 -7.06
C ARG A 35 9.47 0.56 -7.43
N SER A 36 8.85 -0.60 -7.60
CA SER A 36 9.55 -1.82 -8.03
C SER A 36 10.16 -1.66 -9.43
N THR A 37 9.46 -1.00 -10.37
CA THR A 37 10.01 -0.68 -11.69
C THR A 37 11.20 0.28 -11.60
N ALA A 38 11.12 1.32 -10.76
CA ALA A 38 12.24 2.25 -10.55
C ALA A 38 13.48 1.54 -9.96
N ILE A 39 13.28 0.63 -9.01
CA ILE A 39 14.35 -0.20 -8.44
C ILE A 39 14.99 -1.08 -9.53
N ALA A 40 14.19 -1.74 -10.35
CA ALA A 40 14.68 -2.61 -11.43
C ALA A 40 15.39 -1.83 -12.54
N GLY A 41 15.00 -0.58 -12.81
CA GLY A 41 15.62 0.30 -13.80
C GLY A 41 16.85 1.07 -13.30
N THR A 42 17.29 0.85 -12.05
CA THR A 42 18.45 1.55 -11.50
C THR A 42 19.72 1.01 -12.14
N ASP A 43 20.33 1.82 -13.01
CA ASP A 43 21.62 1.51 -13.63
C ASP A 43 22.76 2.05 -12.77
N ILE A 44 23.70 1.18 -12.39
CA ILE A 44 24.81 1.53 -11.48
C ILE A 44 26.11 1.42 -12.23
N THR A 45 26.63 2.58 -12.63
CA THR A 45 27.93 2.67 -13.29
C THR A 45 29.03 2.80 -12.25
N LEU A 46 29.91 1.80 -12.18
CA LEU A 46 31.11 1.84 -11.34
C LEU A 46 32.34 2.28 -12.18
N PRO A 47 33.34 2.96 -11.59
CA PRO A 47 34.56 3.36 -12.29
C PRO A 47 35.29 2.15 -12.89
N GLN A 48 35.73 2.23 -14.13
CA GLN A 48 36.39 1.11 -14.82
C GLN A 48 37.92 1.14 -14.62
N GLY A 49 38.55 -0.02 -14.43
CA GLY A 49 40.01 -0.15 -14.33
C GLY A 49 40.45 -1.52 -13.77
N LEU A 50 41.55 -2.09 -14.28
CA LEU A 50 42.03 -3.42 -13.87
C LEU A 50 42.27 -3.53 -12.35
N TYR A 51 42.81 -2.47 -11.74
CA TYR A 51 43.11 -2.38 -10.31
C TYR A 51 41.88 -2.26 -9.41
N VAL A 52 40.71 -1.89 -9.95
CA VAL A 52 39.43 -1.81 -9.20
C VAL A 52 38.43 -2.88 -9.62
N SER A 53 38.73 -3.66 -10.66
CA SER A 53 37.78 -4.60 -11.29
C SER A 53 37.19 -5.63 -10.33
N ALA A 54 38.01 -6.27 -9.50
CA ALA A 54 37.54 -7.27 -8.53
C ALA A 54 36.66 -6.66 -7.44
N THR A 55 37.06 -5.50 -6.90
CA THR A 55 36.27 -4.78 -5.89
C THR A 55 34.95 -4.27 -6.46
N ASN A 56 34.95 -3.81 -7.72
CA ASN A 56 33.75 -3.38 -8.41
C ASN A 56 32.79 -4.54 -8.71
N ALA A 57 33.30 -5.72 -9.07
CA ALA A 57 32.46 -6.90 -9.25
C ALA A 57 31.76 -7.28 -7.93
N LEU A 58 32.48 -7.23 -6.81
CA LEU A 58 31.90 -7.44 -5.48
C LEU A 58 30.85 -6.38 -5.14
N ALA A 59 31.17 -5.10 -5.38
CA ALA A 59 30.26 -3.98 -5.12
C ALA A 59 28.98 -4.09 -5.97
N ALA A 60 29.10 -4.35 -7.26
CA ALA A 60 27.95 -4.55 -8.15
C ALA A 60 27.04 -5.70 -7.66
N GLY A 61 27.62 -6.83 -7.23
CA GLY A 61 26.87 -7.95 -6.66
C GLY A 61 26.14 -7.57 -5.37
N LEU A 62 26.79 -6.85 -4.46
CA LEU A 62 26.17 -6.37 -3.22
C LEU A 62 25.02 -5.39 -3.49
N VAL A 63 25.18 -4.48 -4.45
CA VAL A 63 24.11 -3.55 -4.77
C VAL A 63 22.93 -4.26 -5.44
N ALA A 64 23.19 -5.18 -6.38
CA ALA A 64 22.14 -6.00 -6.98
C ALA A 64 21.35 -6.79 -5.91
N ALA A 65 22.04 -7.39 -4.93
CA ALA A 65 21.40 -8.08 -3.82
C ALA A 65 20.54 -7.15 -2.95
N ARG A 66 21.01 -5.92 -2.70
CA ARG A 66 20.24 -4.92 -1.93
C ARG A 66 19.03 -4.39 -2.69
N LEU A 67 19.13 -4.18 -4.00
CA LEU A 67 18.01 -3.79 -4.84
C LEU A 67 16.94 -4.90 -4.88
N ALA A 68 17.35 -6.17 -4.92
CA ALA A 68 16.44 -7.31 -4.83
C ALA A 68 15.70 -7.35 -3.47
N ASP A 69 16.42 -7.24 -2.35
CA ASP A 69 15.81 -7.16 -1.00
C ASP A 69 14.85 -5.97 -0.88
N LEU A 70 15.22 -4.80 -1.41
CA LEU A 70 14.38 -3.61 -1.38
C LEU A 70 13.07 -3.82 -2.16
N SER A 71 13.11 -4.46 -3.33
CA SER A 71 11.92 -4.76 -4.13
C SER A 71 10.94 -5.68 -3.38
N VAL A 72 11.46 -6.70 -2.69
CA VAL A 72 10.65 -7.60 -1.84
C VAL A 72 9.99 -6.83 -0.70
N ARG A 73 10.72 -5.93 -0.03
CA ARG A 73 10.14 -5.13 1.07
C ARG A 73 9.07 -4.15 0.60
N VAL A 74 9.25 -3.53 -0.57
CA VAL A 74 8.27 -2.61 -1.16
C VAL A 74 6.95 -3.34 -1.45
N THR A 75 7.03 -4.51 -2.08
CA THR A 75 5.83 -5.31 -2.42
C THR A 75 5.14 -5.85 -1.17
N ALA A 76 5.90 -6.36 -0.21
CA ALA A 76 5.36 -6.83 1.07
C ALA A 76 4.68 -5.70 1.86
N GLY A 77 5.34 -4.54 1.99
CA GLY A 77 4.78 -3.40 2.71
C GLY A 77 3.50 -2.86 2.06
N ALA A 78 3.42 -2.86 0.73
CA ALA A 78 2.20 -2.48 0.01
C ALA A 78 1.04 -3.45 0.26
N ALA A 79 1.31 -4.76 0.28
CA ALA A 79 0.29 -5.77 0.60
C ALA A 79 -0.23 -5.63 2.04
N THR A 80 0.66 -5.35 3.00
CA THR A 80 0.25 -5.07 4.38
C THR A 80 -0.60 -3.81 4.45
N ALA A 81 -0.22 -2.73 3.77
CA ALA A 81 -1.00 -1.49 3.74
C ALA A 81 -2.40 -1.69 3.13
N GLN A 82 -2.52 -2.45 2.04
CA GLN A 82 -3.82 -2.81 1.46
C GLN A 82 -4.70 -3.59 2.45
N THR A 83 -4.11 -4.54 3.17
CA THR A 83 -4.82 -5.30 4.21
C THR A 83 -5.33 -4.38 5.32
N SER A 84 -4.52 -3.40 5.74
CA SER A 84 -4.93 -2.41 6.74
C SER A 84 -6.11 -1.56 6.25
N VAL A 85 -6.11 -1.14 4.98
CA VAL A 85 -7.23 -0.38 4.38
C VAL A 85 -8.50 -1.24 4.34
N ALA A 86 -8.41 -2.51 3.93
CA ALA A 86 -9.55 -3.41 3.91
C ALA A 86 -10.11 -3.70 5.32
N THR A 87 -9.23 -3.81 6.32
CA THR A 87 -9.64 -4.00 7.72
C THR A 87 -10.37 -2.78 8.28
N TYR A 88 -9.96 -1.58 7.85
CA TYR A 88 -10.63 -0.34 8.23
C TYR A 88 -12.09 -0.31 7.73
N GLU A 89 -12.32 -0.66 6.47
CA GLU A 89 -13.67 -0.78 5.88
C GLU A 89 -14.54 -1.78 6.65
N ALA A 90 -14.00 -2.96 6.98
CA ALA A 90 -14.73 -3.98 7.74
C ALA A 90 -15.08 -3.51 9.17
N THR A 91 -14.18 -2.78 9.81
CA THR A 91 -14.39 -2.21 11.16
C THR A 91 -15.48 -1.15 11.14
N GLU A 92 -15.48 -0.27 10.15
CA GLU A 92 -16.53 0.75 9.96
C GLU A 92 -17.91 0.10 9.74
N GLN A 93 -18.00 -0.94 8.91
CA GLN A 93 -19.24 -1.67 8.69
C GLN A 93 -19.77 -2.34 9.98
N ALA A 94 -18.87 -2.95 10.77
CA ALA A 94 -19.22 -3.55 12.05
C ALA A 94 -19.72 -2.51 13.07
N ASN A 95 -19.05 -1.36 13.17
CA ASN A 95 -19.46 -0.26 14.04
C ASN A 95 -20.81 0.32 13.62
N ALA A 96 -21.03 0.53 12.32
CA ALA A 96 -22.29 1.01 11.79
C ALA A 96 -23.46 0.05 12.09
N ALA A 97 -23.21 -1.26 12.09
CA ALA A 97 -24.20 -2.26 12.47
C ALA A 97 -24.52 -2.19 13.98
N SER A 98 -23.50 -2.07 14.84
CA SER A 98 -23.67 -2.00 16.29
C SER A 98 -24.41 -0.75 16.77
N LEU A 99 -24.31 0.37 16.06
CA LEU A 99 -25.01 1.61 16.42
C LEU A 99 -26.50 1.61 16.00
N ARG A 100 -26.94 0.60 15.26
CA ARG A 100 -28.34 0.45 14.79
C ARG A 100 -29.14 -0.58 15.59
N THR A 101 -28.49 -1.31 16.49
CA THR A 101 -29.09 -2.28 17.41
C THR A 101 -29.27 -1.67 18.79
#